data_AF-A0A3N9Y0Z3-F1
#
_entry.id   AF-A0A3N9Y0Z3-F1
#
_cell.length_a   1.000
_cell.length_b   1.000
_cell.length_c   1.000
_cell.angle_alpha   90.00
_cell.angle_beta   90.00
_cell.angle_gamma   90.00
#
_symmetry.space_group_name_H-M   'P 1'
#
loop_
_entity.id
_entity.type
_entity.pdbx_description
1 polymer ?
#
loop_
_entity_poly.entity_id
_entity_poly.type
_entity_poly.pdbx_seq_one_letter_code
_entity_poly.pdbx_strand_id
1 'polypeptide(L)'
;MTSHTPPPGPPRIRLFSRSSWPEARHLADVLRTETVGGVLLLAGAVIALIWANSPWSDSYTRLGDVVPWPGAPWHLDLDVATWAADGLLAIFFFVVGLELKREFVAGDLRNPRRAALPVAAALGGMLMPALIYV
;
A
#
# COMPACT_ATOMS: atom_id res chain seq x y z
N MET A 1 54.94 19.72 31.72
CA MET A 1 54.67 19.25 30.34
C MET A 1 54.77 17.73 30.37
N THR A 2 53.70 17.03 30.76
CA THR A 2 53.63 15.55 30.80
C THR A 2 52.28 15.13 30.22
N SER A 3 52.29 14.67 28.97
CA SER A 3 51.11 14.20 28.25
C SER A 3 50.79 12.77 28.66
N HIS A 4 49.75 12.59 29.49
CA HIS A 4 49.15 11.27 29.73
C HIS A 4 48.25 10.89 28.55
N THR A 5 48.72 10.01 27.67
CA THR A 5 47.88 9.32 26.69
C THR A 5 47.29 8.06 27.33
N PRO A 6 45.96 7.95 27.49
CA PRO A 6 45.34 6.72 27.99
C PRO A 6 45.43 5.59 26.93
N PRO A 7 45.49 4.32 27.35
CA PRO A 7 45.58 3.20 26.43
C PRO A 7 44.26 2.99 25.65
N PRO A 8 44.32 2.48 24.40
CA PRO A 8 43.12 2.17 23.62
C PRO A 8 42.33 1.02 24.25
N GLY A 9 41.01 1.21 24.39
CA GLY A 9 40.09 0.20 24.93
C GLY A 9 39.85 -0.98 23.96
N PRO A 10 39.40 -2.14 24.46
CA PRO A 10 39.23 -3.35 23.65
C PRO A 10 38.11 -3.19 22.61
N PRO A 11 38.21 -3.87 21.45
CA PRO A 11 37.23 -3.76 20.38
C PRO A 11 35.88 -4.34 20.80
N ARG A 12 34.82 -3.52 20.75
CA ARG A 12 33.44 -3.95 20.98
C ARG A 12 32.89 -4.60 19.71
N ILE A 13 32.82 -5.94 19.70
CA ILE A 13 32.19 -6.71 18.62
C ILE A 13 30.67 -6.48 18.69
N ARG A 14 30.11 -5.77 17.70
CA ARG A 14 28.66 -5.57 17.57
C ARG A 14 28.04 -6.82 16.92
N LEU A 15 27.59 -7.76 17.75
CA LEU A 15 27.01 -9.06 17.35
C LEU A 15 25.57 -9.00 16.81
N PHE A 16 24.98 -7.81 16.64
CA PHE A 16 23.60 -7.66 16.16
C PHE A 16 23.54 -6.82 14.88
N SER A 17 24.15 -7.32 13.80
CA SER A 17 23.70 -6.93 12.47
C SER A 17 22.42 -7.68 12.18
N ARG A 18 21.30 -6.96 12.15
CA ARG A 18 20.00 -7.48 11.69
C ARG A 18 20.09 -7.72 10.17
N SER A 19 20.72 -8.82 9.79
CA SER A 19 20.85 -9.26 8.41
C SER A 19 19.65 -10.10 7.99
N SER A 20 18.53 -9.43 7.71
CA SER A 20 17.42 -10.01 6.93
C SER A 20 16.58 -8.98 6.17
N TRP A 21 17.04 -7.73 6.07
CA TRP A 21 16.44 -6.67 5.26
C TRP A 21 16.83 -6.61 3.76
N PRO A 22 17.89 -7.27 3.25
CA PRO A 22 18.22 -7.19 1.82
C PRO A 22 17.17 -7.86 0.93
N GLU A 23 16.62 -9.01 1.34
CA GLU A 23 15.67 -9.78 0.54
C GLU A 23 14.33 -9.04 0.38
N ALA A 24 13.79 -8.50 1.47
CA ALA A 24 12.58 -7.68 1.42
C ALA A 24 12.78 -6.41 0.59
N ARG A 25 13.98 -5.81 0.62
CA ARG A 25 14.32 -4.66 -0.24
C ARG A 25 14.45 -5.04 -1.69
N HIS A 26 14.98 -6.22 -1.99
CA HIS A 26 15.12 -6.70 -3.37
C HIS A 26 13.76 -7.06 -3.97
N LEU A 27 12.88 -7.73 -3.21
CA LEU A 27 11.48 -7.92 -3.59
C LEU A 27 10.76 -6.58 -3.76
N ALA A 28 10.96 -5.64 -2.83
CA ALA A 28 10.40 -4.30 -2.93
C ALA A 28 10.91 -3.55 -4.15
N ASP A 29 12.20 -3.59 -4.49
CA ASP A 29 12.77 -2.91 -5.66
C ASP A 29 12.35 -3.56 -6.98
N VAL A 30 12.19 -4.90 -7.01
CA VAL A 30 11.60 -5.60 -8.16
C VAL A 30 10.12 -5.21 -8.34
N LEU A 31 9.35 -5.15 -7.24
CA LEU A 31 7.97 -4.63 -7.22
C LEU A 31 7.88 -3.12 -7.53
N ARG A 32 8.97 -2.38 -7.29
CA ARG A 32 9.07 -0.93 -7.52
C ARG A 32 9.31 -0.56 -8.97
N THR A 33 9.61 -1.53 -9.83
CA THR A 33 9.52 -1.28 -11.26
C THR A 33 8.04 -1.08 -11.57
N GLU A 34 7.66 0.13 -11.97
CA GLU A 34 6.27 0.57 -12.23
C GLU A 34 5.48 -0.46 -13.06
N THR A 35 6.16 -1.08 -14.03
CA THR A 35 5.62 -2.15 -14.87
C THR A 35 5.32 -3.45 -14.12
N VAL A 36 6.16 -3.87 -13.16
CA VAL A 36 5.98 -5.13 -12.42
C VAL A 36 4.73 -5.06 -11.55
N GLY A 37 4.52 -3.93 -10.85
CA GLY A 37 3.30 -3.70 -10.10
C GLY A 37 2.05 -3.77 -10.99
N GLY A 38 2.09 -3.11 -12.16
CA GLY A 38 1.00 -3.16 -13.13
C GLY A 38 0.72 -4.57 -13.68
N VAL A 39 1.77 -5.33 -14.01
CA VAL A 39 1.64 -6.72 -14.51
C VAL A 39 1.05 -7.64 -13.44
N LEU A 40 1.47 -7.50 -12.17
CA LEU A 40 0.93 -8.29 -11.07
C LEU A 40 -0.56 -7.99 -10.82
N LEU A 41 -0.97 -6.71 -10.88
CA LEU A 41 -2.38 -6.33 -10.78
C LEU A 41 -3.21 -6.93 -11.91
N LEU A 42 -2.71 -6.83 -13.15
CA LEU A 42 -3.40 -7.39 -14.31
C LEU A 42 -3.52 -8.92 -14.21
N ALA A 43 -2.45 -9.61 -13.82
CA ALA A 43 -2.47 -11.05 -13.60
C ALA A 43 -3.48 -11.44 -12.52
N GLY A 44 -3.51 -10.72 -11.40
CA GLY A 44 -4.50 -10.93 -10.33
C GLY A 44 -5.94 -10.75 -10.82
N ALA A 45 -6.22 -9.71 -11.59
CA ALA A 45 -7.54 -9.47 -12.18
C ALA A 45 -7.96 -10.57 -13.16
N VAL A 46 -7.04 -11.03 -14.03
CA VAL A 46 -7.30 -12.14 -14.96
C VAL A 46 -7.56 -13.44 -14.21
N ILE A 47 -6.77 -13.76 -13.18
CA ILE A 47 -6.98 -14.94 -12.34
C ILE A 47 -8.35 -14.88 -11.66
N ALA A 48 -8.70 -13.73 -11.06
CA ALA A 48 -10.00 -13.55 -10.42
C ALA A 48 -11.17 -13.71 -11.41
N LEU A 49 -11.06 -13.11 -12.61
CA LEU A 49 -12.07 -13.23 -13.66
C LEU A 49 -12.25 -14.67 -14.12
N ILE A 50 -11.16 -15.40 -14.37
CA ILE A 50 -11.21 -16.80 -14.77
C ILE A 50 -11.84 -17.64 -13.65
N TRP A 51 -11.39 -17.47 -12.41
CA TRP A 51 -11.88 -18.26 -11.28
C TRP A 51 -13.38 -18.02 -11.05
N ALA A 52 -13.83 -16.77 -11.01
CA ALA A 52 -15.23 -16.40 -10.78
C ALA A 52 -16.18 -16.85 -11.90
N ASN A 53 -15.68 -17.07 -13.12
CA ASN A 53 -16.47 -17.53 -14.28
C ASN A 53 -16.25 -19.02 -14.61
N SER A 54 -15.52 -19.76 -13.77
CA SER A 54 -15.24 -21.18 -13.97
C SER A 54 -16.22 -22.09 -13.21
N PRO A 55 -16.21 -23.42 -13.44
CA PRO A 55 -16.97 -24.37 -12.61
C PRO A 55 -16.61 -24.34 -11.11
N TRP A 56 -15.51 -23.69 -10.73
CA TRP A 56 -15.09 -23.49 -9.34
C TRP A 56 -15.51 -22.11 -8.79
N SER A 57 -16.43 -21.39 -9.43
CA SER A 57 -16.93 -20.10 -8.95
C SER A 57 -17.41 -20.15 -7.49
N ASP A 58 -18.04 -21.25 -7.09
CA ASP A 58 -18.52 -21.46 -5.73
C ASP A 58 -17.40 -21.49 -4.69
N SER A 59 -16.20 -21.94 -5.05
CA SER A 59 -15.07 -21.91 -4.11
C SER A 59 -14.52 -20.50 -3.95
N TYR A 60 -14.58 -19.68 -5.00
CA TYR A 60 -14.20 -18.28 -4.95
C TYR A 60 -15.13 -17.48 -4.04
N THR A 61 -16.45 -17.65 -4.19
CA THR A 61 -17.43 -16.95 -3.34
C THR A 61 -17.35 -17.42 -1.89
N ARG A 62 -17.29 -18.74 -1.64
CA ARG A 62 -17.15 -19.27 -0.27
C ARG A 62 -15.88 -18.78 0.43
N LEU A 63 -14.78 -18.60 -0.29
CA LEU A 63 -13.55 -18.04 0.28
C LEU A 63 -13.76 -16.59 0.72
N GLY A 64 -14.45 -15.80 -0.10
CA GLY A 64 -14.81 -14.41 0.21
C GLY A 64 -15.70 -14.31 1.45
N ASP A 65 -16.68 -15.21 1.58
CA ASP A 65 -17.67 -15.24 2.67
C ASP A 65 -17.13 -15.75 4.01
N VAL A 66 -15.87 -16.22 4.07
CA VAL A 66 -15.28 -16.69 5.32
C VAL A 66 -15.19 -15.54 6.32
N VAL A 67 -15.85 -15.68 7.47
CA VAL A 67 -15.64 -14.78 8.61
C VAL A 67 -14.55 -15.38 9.50
N PRO A 68 -13.37 -14.75 9.64
CA PRO A 68 -12.27 -15.38 10.36
C PRO A 68 -12.42 -15.33 11.88
N TRP A 69 -13.18 -14.35 12.41
CA TRP A 69 -13.43 -14.18 13.84
C TRP A 69 -14.92 -13.94 14.16
N PRO A 70 -15.79 -14.92 13.90
CA PRO A 70 -17.23 -14.76 14.14
C PRO A 70 -17.51 -14.70 15.65
N GLY A 71 -18.29 -13.70 16.08
CA GLY A 71 -18.71 -13.54 17.48
C GLY A 71 -17.59 -13.08 18.43
N ALA A 72 -16.50 -12.54 17.90
CA ALA A 72 -15.46 -11.94 18.73
C ALA A 72 -15.99 -10.72 19.50
N PRO A 73 -15.51 -10.43 20.73
CA PRO A 73 -16.03 -9.34 21.56
C PRO A 73 -15.85 -7.93 20.95
N TRP A 74 -15.00 -7.82 19.93
CA TRP A 74 -14.72 -6.62 19.17
C TRP A 74 -15.72 -6.36 18.02
N HIS A 75 -16.73 -7.23 17.85
CA HIS A 75 -17.79 -7.14 16.84
C HIS A 75 -17.25 -6.97 15.42
N LEU A 76 -16.21 -7.75 15.09
CA LEU A 76 -15.48 -7.67 13.83
C LEU A 76 -15.91 -8.79 12.88
N ASP A 77 -17.23 -8.91 12.70
CA ASP A 77 -17.90 -9.92 11.87
C ASP A 77 -17.84 -9.56 10.38
N LEU A 78 -16.64 -9.25 9.90
CA LEU A 78 -16.36 -8.96 8.50
C LEU A 78 -15.87 -10.24 7.81
N ASP A 79 -16.41 -10.49 6.63
CA ASP A 79 -15.93 -11.55 5.77
C ASP A 79 -14.56 -11.20 5.15
N VAL A 80 -13.88 -12.20 4.58
CA VAL A 80 -12.56 -12.04 3.97
C VAL A 80 -12.62 -11.07 2.79
N ALA A 81 -13.70 -11.06 2.02
CA ALA A 81 -13.87 -10.15 0.90
C ALA A 81 -13.86 -8.68 1.35
N THR A 82 -14.61 -8.35 2.41
CA THR A 82 -14.70 -7.00 2.97
C THR A 82 -13.36 -6.60 3.61
N TRP A 83 -12.72 -7.51 4.36
CA TRP A 83 -11.37 -7.26 4.89
C TRP A 83 -10.34 -6.97 3.80
N ALA A 84 -10.37 -7.73 2.71
CA ALA A 84 -9.48 -7.51 1.58
C ALA A 84 -9.77 -6.17 0.90
N ALA A 85 -11.03 -5.84 0.67
CA ALA A 85 -11.44 -4.58 0.06
C ALA A 85 -11.01 -3.38 0.92
N ASP A 86 -11.48 -3.31 2.16
CA ASP A 86 -11.27 -2.16 3.04
C ASP A 86 -9.83 -2.08 3.53
N GLY A 87 -9.21 -3.21 3.88
CA GLY A 87 -7.84 -3.27 4.36
C GLY A 87 -6.83 -2.86 3.29
N LEU A 88 -6.98 -3.38 2.07
CA LEU A 88 -6.08 -3.03 0.97
C LEU A 88 -6.31 -1.58 0.51
N LEU A 89 -7.56 -1.11 0.49
CA LEU A 89 -7.92 0.27 0.20
C LEU A 89 -7.36 1.23 1.26
N ALA A 90 -7.40 0.86 2.54
CA ALA A 90 -6.81 1.66 3.61
C ALA A 90 -5.29 1.83 3.45
N ILE A 91 -4.57 0.75 3.09
CA ILE A 91 -3.13 0.82 2.78
C ILE A 91 -2.89 1.70 1.55
N PHE A 92 -3.68 1.53 0.48
CA PHE A 92 -3.58 2.35 -0.73
C PHE A 92 -3.77 3.83 -0.42
N PHE A 93 -4.84 4.21 0.28
CA PHE A 93 -5.10 5.61 0.64
C PHE A 93 -4.07 6.17 1.62
N PHE A 94 -3.48 5.33 2.48
CA PHE A 94 -2.37 5.77 3.32
C PHE A 94 -1.17 6.18 2.47
N VAL A 95 -0.75 5.35 1.52
CA VAL A 95 0.38 5.66 0.62
C VAL A 95 0.07 6.89 -0.23
N VAL A 96 -1.10 6.94 -0.88
CA VAL A 96 -1.55 8.10 -1.66
C VAL A 96 -1.62 9.35 -0.79
N GLY A 97 -2.09 9.24 0.45
CA GLY A 97 -2.15 10.34 1.40
C GLY A 97 -0.77 10.89 1.77
N LEU A 98 0.24 10.02 1.92
CA LEU A 98 1.62 10.44 2.13
C LEU A 98 2.21 11.17 0.91
N GLU A 99 1.92 10.69 -0.29
CA GLU A 99 2.32 11.35 -1.54
C GLU A 99 1.65 12.71 -1.68
N LEU A 100 0.35 12.78 -1.41
CA LEU A 100 -0.40 14.02 -1.46
C LEU A 100 0.09 15.03 -0.42
N LYS A 101 0.39 14.57 0.81
CA LYS A 101 1.00 15.42 1.84
C LYS A 101 2.35 15.98 1.40
N ARG A 102 3.18 15.16 0.74
CA ARG A 102 4.47 15.61 0.18
C ARG A 102 4.25 16.72 -0.85
N GLU A 103 3.26 16.56 -1.73
CA GLU A 103 2.92 17.53 -2.76
C GLU A 103 2.37 18.85 -2.17
N PHE A 104 1.58 18.77 -1.10
CA PHE A 104 1.11 19.95 -0.38
C PHE A 104 2.23 20.74 0.32
N VAL A 105 3.26 20.06 0.82
CA VAL A 105 4.34 20.70 1.60
C VAL A 105 5.46 21.23 0.71
N ALA A 106 5.84 20.47 -0.31
CA ALA A 106 7.04 20.73 -1.11
C ALA A 106 6.80 20.73 -2.64
N GLY A 107 5.58 20.45 -3.08
CA GLY A 107 5.22 20.39 -4.50
C GLY A 107 4.39 21.59 -4.97
N ASP A 108 3.73 21.41 -6.11
CA ASP A 108 2.95 22.42 -6.80
C ASP A 108 1.63 22.75 -6.10
N LEU A 109 1.07 21.80 -5.34
CA LEU A 109 -0.15 22.03 -4.56
C LEU A 109 0.03 23.03 -3.40
N ARG A 110 1.28 23.32 -3.01
CA ARG A 110 1.58 24.36 -2.02
C ARG A 110 1.11 25.75 -2.48
N ASN A 111 1.11 26.02 -3.78
CA ASN A 111 0.70 27.32 -4.32
C ASN A 111 -0.75 27.25 -4.83
N PRO A 112 -1.70 27.98 -4.23
CA PRO A 112 -3.10 27.95 -4.64
C PRO A 112 -3.33 28.23 -6.13
N ARG A 113 -2.51 29.09 -6.74
CA ARG A 113 -2.62 29.41 -8.17
C ARG A 113 -2.25 28.23 -9.06
N ARG A 114 -1.29 27.41 -8.64
CA ARG A 114 -0.88 26.20 -9.37
C ARG A 114 -1.81 25.03 -9.10
N ALA A 115 -2.30 24.91 -7.87
CA ALA A 115 -3.25 23.87 -7.46
C ALA A 115 -4.62 23.96 -8.16
N ALA A 116 -5.04 25.16 -8.57
CA ALA A 116 -6.37 25.39 -9.14
C ALA A 116 -6.67 24.51 -10.36
N LEU A 117 -5.71 24.33 -11.28
CA LEU A 117 -5.92 23.54 -12.50
C LEU A 117 -6.05 22.04 -12.20
N PRO A 118 -5.12 21.37 -11.47
CA PRO A 118 -5.28 19.97 -11.07
C PRO A 118 -6.57 19.72 -10.28
N VAL A 119 -6.95 20.62 -9.37
CA VAL A 119 -8.17 20.48 -8.56
C VAL A 119 -9.41 20.57 -9.44
N ALA A 120 -9.49 21.55 -10.35
CA ALA A 120 -10.60 21.66 -11.28
C ALA A 120 -10.71 20.45 -12.21
N ALA A 121 -9.57 19.95 -12.70
CA ALA A 121 -9.53 18.74 -13.54
C ALA A 121 -10.01 17.49 -12.77
N ALA A 122 -9.59 17.31 -11.51
CA ALA A 122 -10.04 16.20 -10.67
C ALA A 122 -11.54 16.28 -10.36
N LEU A 123 -12.04 17.46 -10.00
CA LEU A 123 -13.47 17.68 -9.76
C LEU A 123 -14.29 17.42 -11.02
N GLY A 124 -13.86 17.93 -12.17
CA GLY A 124 -14.53 17.66 -13.45
C GLY A 124 -14.53 16.18 -13.81
N GLY A 125 -13.40 15.50 -13.62
CA GLY A 125 -13.25 14.06 -13.87
C GLY A 125 -14.13 13.18 -12.97
N MET A 126 -14.51 13.64 -11.79
CA MET A 126 -15.44 12.94 -10.88
C MET A 126 -16.91 13.33 -11.11
N LEU A 127 -17.20 14.62 -11.23
CA LEU A 127 -18.56 15.14 -11.34
C LEU A 127 -19.20 14.80 -12.67
N MET A 128 -18.46 14.87 -13.78
CA MET A 128 -19.02 14.59 -15.11
C MET A 128 -19.55 13.14 -15.22
N PRO A 129 -18.79 12.09 -14.89
CA PRO A 129 -19.33 10.73 -14.89
C PRO A 129 -20.50 10.54 -13.93
N ALA A 130 -20.44 11.15 -12.74
CA ALA A 130 -21.53 11.04 -11.76
C ALA A 130 -22.84 11.65 -12.27
N LEU A 131 -22.78 12.81 -12.94
CA LEU A 131 -23.94 13.48 -13.52
C LEU A 131 -24.47 12.79 -14.78
N ILE A 132 -23.62 12.13 -15.56
CA ILE A 132 -24.05 11.35 -16.74
C ILE A 132 -24.74 10.05 -16.31
N TYR A 133 -24.28 9.46 -15.21
CA TYR A 133 -24.80 8.19 -14.71
C TYR A 133 -26.19 8.32 -14.08
N VAL A 134 -26.46 9.43 -13.37
CA VAL A 134 -27.76 9.72 -12.73
C VAL A 134 -28.78 10.19 -13.75
#